data_AF-A0A1V4UGF1-F1
#
_entry.id   AF-A0A1V4UGF1-F1
#
_cell.length_a   1.000
_cell.length_b   1.000
_cell.length_c   1.000
_cell.angle_alpha   90.00
_cell.angle_beta   90.00
_cell.angle_gamma   90.00
#
_symmetry.space_group_name_H-M   'P 1'
#
loop_
_entity.id
_entity.type
_entity.pdbx_description
1 polymer ?
#
loop_
_entity_poly.entity_id
_entity_poly.type
_entity_poly.pdbx_seq_one_letter_code
_entity_poly.pdbx_strand_id
1 'polypeptide(L)' 'MVNAMVKTTIALSPETRDLIRDLGNKGETYDDIIIRFLKDAGWKHLDTRWNEILENDEFIPLDEL' A
#
# COMPACT_ATOMS: atom_id res chain seq x y z
N MET A 1 4.27 24.28 17.27
CA MET A 1 3.15 24.42 16.32
C MET A 1 2.75 23.02 15.89
N VAL A 2 1.47 22.67 16.02
CA VAL A 2 0.96 21.40 15.46
C VAL A 2 0.95 21.60 13.94
N ASN A 3 1.74 20.82 13.20
CA ASN A 3 1.75 20.88 11.75
C ASN A 3 0.39 20.33 11.27
N ALA A 4 -0.55 21.22 10.94
CA ALA A 4 -1.84 20.78 10.41
C ALA A 4 -1.58 20.07 9.08
N MET A 5 -1.81 18.75 9.06
CA MET A 5 -1.61 17.95 7.86
C MET A 5 -2.50 18.50 6.74
N VAL A 6 -1.88 19.06 5.71
CA VAL A 6 -2.58 19.58 4.54
C VAL A 6 -3.31 18.40 3.88
N LYS A 7 -4.63 18.48 3.77
CA LYS A 7 -5.46 17.47 3.12
C LYS A 7 -5.73 17.91 1.68
N THR A 8 -5.77 16.94 0.77
CA THR A 8 -6.10 17.14 -0.64
C THR A 8 -7.46 16.52 -0.93
N THR A 9 -8.30 17.22 -1.70
CA THR A 9 -9.58 16.68 -2.16
C THR A 9 -9.36 15.81 -3.38
N ILE A 10 -9.83 14.56 -3.31
CA ILE A 10 -9.83 13.63 -4.43
C ILE A 10 -11.28 13.37 -4.81
N ALA A 11 -11.63 13.60 -6.08
CA ALA A 11 -12.95 13.28 -6.58
C ALA A 11 -13.09 11.76 -6.77
N LEU A 12 -14.15 11.18 -6.21
CA LEU A 12 -14.48 9.76 -6.30
C LEU A 12 -15.93 9.59 -6.72
N SER A 13 -16.26 8.48 -7.38
CA SER A 13 -17.66 8.12 -7.58
C SER A 13 -18.32 7.76 -6.23
N PRO A 14 -19.65 7.94 -6.09
CA PRO A 14 -20.36 7.53 -4.87
C PRO A 14 -20.14 6.06 -4.51
N GLU A 15 -20.12 5.20 -5.52
CA GLU A 15 -19.91 3.76 -5.37
C GLU A 15 -18.51 3.47 -4.80
N THR A 16 -17.48 4.16 -5.30
CA THR A 16 -16.10 4.00 -4.82
C THR A 16 -15.97 4.45 -3.37
N ARG A 17 -16.57 5.60 -3.02
CA ARG A 17 -16.59 6.09 -1.64
C ARG A 17 -17.28 5.10 -0.70
N ASP A 18 -18.39 4.53 -1.13
CA ASP A 18 -19.17 3.60 -0.31
C ASP A 18 -18.40 2.28 -0.10
N LEU A 19 -17.72 1.76 -1.12
CA LEU A 19 -16.80 0.63 -0.97
C LEU A 19 -15.66 0.91 0.03
N ILE A 20 -15.05 2.11 -0.02
CA ILE A 20 -14.00 2.47 0.94
C ILE A 20 -14.57 2.51 2.36
N ARG A 21 -15.77 3.08 2.54
CA ARG A 21 -16.44 3.15 3.85
C ARG A 21 -16.73 1.76 4.42
N ASP A 22 -17.24 0.84 3.58
CA ASP A 22 -17.63 -0.50 4.01
C ASP A 22 -16.43 -1.37 4.43
N LEU A 23 -15.25 -1.06 3.90
CA LEU A 23 -13.99 -1.72 4.26
C LEU A 23 -13.24 -1.05 5.43
N GLY A 24 -13.76 0.06 5.95
CA GLY A 24 -13.19 0.80 7.07
C GLY A 24 -13.55 0.20 8.42
N ASN A 25 -12.64 0.34 9.39
CA ASN A 25 -12.87 0.00 10.78
C ASN A 25 -13.41 1.21 11.55
N LYS A 26 -14.06 0.95 12.70
CA LYS A 26 -14.59 2.02 13.56
C LYS A 26 -13.47 2.98 13.99
N GLY A 27 -13.59 4.24 13.61
CA GLY A 27 -12.64 5.30 13.95
C GLY A 27 -11.58 5.60 12.88
N GLU A 28 -11.51 4.83 11.79
CA GLU A 28 -10.64 5.16 10.65
C GLU A 28 -11.24 6.31 9.82
N THR A 29 -10.38 7.20 9.33
CA THR A 29 -10.74 8.18 8.30
C THR A 29 -10.58 7.58 6.90
N TYR A 30 -11.17 8.20 5.87
CA TYR A 30 -10.94 7.79 4.48
C TYR A 30 -9.45 7.78 4.11
N ASP A 31 -8.66 8.71 4.65
CA ASP A 31 -7.22 8.79 4.41
C ASP A 31 -6.48 7.58 5.02
N ASP A 32 -6.87 7.18 6.24
CA ASP A 32 -6.29 6.00 6.90
C ASP A 32 -6.59 4.71 6.12
N ILE A 33 -7.83 4.56 5.65
CA ILE A 33 -8.26 3.40 4.87
C ILE A 33 -7.50 3.33 3.54
N ILE A 34 -7.38 4.46 2.84
CA ILE A 34 -6.64 4.53 1.57
C ILE A 34 -5.16 4.20 1.78
N ILE A 35 -4.51 4.77 2.81
CA ILE A 35 -3.10 4.49 3.11
C ILE A 35 -2.91 3.00 3.44
N ARG A 36 -3.82 2.39 4.21
CA ARG A 36 -3.77 0.96 4.52
C ARG A 36 -3.82 0.11 3.25
N PHE A 37 -4.75 0.38 2.34
CA PHE A 37 -4.84 -0.35 1.07
C PHE A 37 -3.64 -0.15 0.17
N LEU A 38 -3.08 1.06 0.11
CA LEU A 38 -1.87 1.32 -0.67
C LEU A 38 -0.67 0.53 -0.13
N LYS A 39 -0.54 0.42 1.20
CA LYS A 39 0.50 -0.40 1.83
C LYS A 39 0.30 -1.89 1.52
N ASP A 40 -0.92 -2.39 1.68
CA ASP A 40 -1.26 -3.79 1.42
C ASP A 40 -1.02 -4.15 -0.06
N ALA A 41 -1.39 -3.27 -0.99
CA ALA A 41 -1.16 -3.44 -2.41
C ALA A 41 0.34 -3.38 -2.77
N GLY A 42 1.06 -2.43 -2.17
CA GLY A 42 2.51 -2.30 -2.35
C GLY A 42 3.26 -3.54 -1.87
N TRP A 43 2.87 -4.11 -0.73
CA TRP A 43 3.46 -5.36 -0.22
C TRP A 43 3.24 -6.53 -1.18
N LYS A 44 2.03 -6.72 -1.71
CA LYS A 44 1.76 -7.77 -2.71
C LYS A 44 2.59 -7.61 -3.99
N HIS A 45 2.78 -6.37 -4.43
CA HIS A 45 3.59 -6.10 -5.63
C HIS A 45 5.08 -6.36 -5.38
N LEU A 46 5.60 -5.97 -4.22
CA LEU A 46 6.98 -6.26 -3.81
C LEU A 46 7.21 -7.76 -3.65
N ASP A 47 6.26 -8.49 -3.09
CA ASP A 47 6.31 -9.95 -2.94
C ASP A 47 6.41 -10.65 -4.31
N THR A 48 5.58 -10.25 -5.28
CA THR A 48 5.65 -10.80 -6.66
C THR A 48 7.03 -10.57 -7.27
N ARG A 49 7.54 -9.34 -7.15
CA ARG A 49 8.86 -8.97 -7.66
C ARG A 49 10.01 -9.70 -6.96
N TRP A 50 9.92 -9.94 -5.66
CA TRP A 50 10.94 -10.67 -4.90
C TRP A 50 10.91 -12.15 -5.23
N ASN A 51 9.74 -12.74 -5.42
CA ASN A 51 9.61 -14.13 -5.86
C ASN A 51 10.19 -14.33 -7.28
N GLU A 52 9.99 -13.39 -8.20
CA GLU A 52 10.63 -13.43 -9.52
C GLU A 52 12.17 -13.35 -9.45
N ILE A 53 12.73 -12.52 -8.55
CA ILE A 53 14.19 -12.45 -8.36
C ILE A 53 14.70 -13.76 -7.76
N LEU A 54 14.06 -14.27 -6.70
CA LEU A 54 14.45 -15.55 -6.07
C LEU A 54 14.39 -16.75 -7.03
N GLU A 55 13.46 -16.76 -7.97
CA GLU A 55 13.32 -17.84 -8.95
C GLU A 55 14.40 -17.79 -10.05
N ASN A 56 14.88 -16.59 -10.41
CA ASN A 56 15.75 -16.39 -11.57
C ASN A 56 17.19 -16.01 -11.26
N ASP A 57 17.50 -15.57 -10.03
CA ASP A 57 18.87 -15.19 -9.65
C ASP A 57 19.59 -16.37 -9.00
N GLU A 58 20.75 -16.74 -9.55
CA GLU A 58 21.64 -17.73 -8.94
C GLU A 58 22.30 -17.10 -7.71
N PHE A 59 22.15 -17.73 -6.55
CA PHE A 59 22.84 -17.27 -5.33
C PHE A 59 24.35 -17.42 -5.51
N ILE A 60 25.08 -16.31 -5.57
CA ILE A 60 26.55 -16.30 -5.60
C ILE A 60 27.07 -16.09 -4.16
N PRO A 61 27.74 -17.08 -3.55
CA PRO A 61 28.38 -16.93 -2.25
C PRO A 61 29.42 -15.82 -2.28
N LEU A 62 29.57 -15.11 -1.14
CA LEU A 62 30.51 -13.99 -1.04
C LEU A 62 31.97 -14.39 -1.32
N ASP A 63 32.30 -15.65 -1.07
CA ASP A 63 33.64 -16.24 -1.29
C ASP A 63 33.95 -16.50 -2.78
N GLU A 64 32.97 -16.33 -3.66
CA GLU A 64 33.06 -16.53 -5.12
C GLU A 64 33.09 -15.20 -5.92
N LEU A 65 33.14 -14.05 -5.23
CA LEU A 65 33.24 -12.70 -5.80
C LEU A 65 34.68 -12.21 -6.01
#